data_AF-A0A534ILW5-F1
#
_entry.id   AF-A0A534ILW5-F1
#
_cell.length_a   1.000
_cell.length_b   1.000
_cell.length_c   1.000
_cell.angle_alpha   90.00
_cell.angle_beta   90.00
_cell.angle_gamma   90.00
#
_symmetry.space_group_name_H-M   'P 1'
#
loop_
_entity.id
_entity.type
_entity.pdbx_description
1 polymer ?
#
loop_
_entity_poly.entity_id
_entity_poly.type
_entity_poly.pdbx_seq_one_letter_code
_entity_poly.pdbx_strand_id
1 'polypeptide(L)'
;MRCKNRAGEGNSTACGLRSAPTDCGGTRLYLTAQERPAPESILYLRVADIRSACEELRSRGVQFSQAPHMIHRHPDGTEEWLAHFNDPEGRPLAIMSAVMP
;
A
#
# COMPACT_ATOMS: atom_id res chain seq x y z
N MET A 1 12.95 -16.91 8.69
CA MET A 1 14.39 -17.14 8.50
C MET A 1 15.07 -16.97 9.86
N ARG A 2 15.63 -18.02 10.47
CA ARG A 2 16.23 -17.93 11.82
C ARG A 2 17.73 -17.66 11.68
N CYS A 3 18.19 -16.45 11.95
CA CYS A 3 19.62 -16.16 12.11
C CYS A 3 20.12 -16.85 13.38
N LYS A 4 21.06 -17.79 13.24
CA LYS A 4 21.78 -18.37 14.39
C LYS A 4 22.85 -17.36 14.83
N ASN A 5 22.62 -16.68 15.96
CA ASN A 5 23.68 -15.97 16.67
C ASN A 5 24.61 -16.99 17.33
N ARG A 6 25.91 -16.91 17.01
CA ARG A 6 26.98 -17.45 17.87
C ARG A 6 27.68 -16.25 18.50
N ALA A 7 27.71 -16.24 19.82
CA ALA A 7 28.11 -15.13 20.66
C ALA A 7 29.59 -14.75 20.49
N GLY A 8 29.84 -13.44 20.53
CA GLY A 8 31.10 -12.76 20.73
C GLY A 8 30.77 -11.29 20.99
N GLU A 9 30.95 -10.84 22.23
CA GLU A 9 30.55 -9.52 22.74
C GLU A 9 31.23 -8.38 21.98
N GLY A 10 30.46 -7.32 21.69
CA GLY A 10 30.97 -6.07 21.12
C GLY A 10 30.09 -5.50 20.03
N ASN A 11 29.13 -4.67 20.43
CA ASN A 11 28.35 -3.74 19.61
C ASN A 11 27.72 -4.34 18.34
N SER A 12 26.50 -4.86 18.48
CA SER A 12 25.68 -5.30 17.34
C SER A 12 25.34 -4.08 16.47
N THR A 13 26.17 -3.82 15.48
CA THR A 13 25.79 -3.02 14.32
C THR A 13 24.57 -3.71 13.74
N ALA A 14 23.41 -3.08 13.87
CA ALA A 14 22.16 -3.54 13.28
C ALA A 14 22.44 -3.98 11.83
N CYS A 15 22.02 -5.19 11.50
CA CYS A 15 22.10 -5.73 10.15
C CYS A 15 21.53 -4.69 9.18
N GLY A 16 22.38 -4.09 8.34
CA GLY A 16 22.09 -2.89 7.55
C GLY A 16 21.16 -3.11 6.35
N LEU A 17 20.10 -3.92 6.51
CA LEU A 17 19.04 -4.00 5.52
C LEU A 17 18.28 -2.66 5.51
N ARG A 18 18.62 -1.81 4.55
CA ARG A 18 17.89 -0.58 4.23
C ARG A 18 16.70 -0.84 3.31
N SER A 19 16.53 -2.08 2.86
CA SER A 19 15.38 -2.50 2.07
C SER A 19 14.76 -3.78 2.63
N ALA A 20 13.43 -3.82 2.60
CA ALA A 20 12.66 -4.96 3.06
C ALA A 20 11.65 -5.39 1.97
N PRO A 21 11.62 -6.67 1.59
CA PRO A 21 10.60 -7.18 0.69
C PRO A 21 9.30 -7.40 1.45
N THR A 22 8.20 -6.84 0.98
CA THR A 22 6.85 -7.16 1.46
C THR A 22 6.04 -7.89 0.39
N ASP A 23 5.14 -8.78 0.82
CA ASP A 23 4.17 -9.44 -0.07
C ASP A 23 2.84 -8.68 -0.01
N CYS A 24 2.36 -8.26 -1.17
CA CYS A 24 1.11 -7.55 -1.37
C CYS A 24 0.18 -8.41 -2.22
N GLY A 25 -0.19 -9.59 -1.72
CA GLY A 25 -1.10 -10.51 -2.41
C GLY A 25 -0.46 -11.13 -3.66
N GLY A 26 0.76 -11.65 -3.52
CA GLY A 26 1.53 -12.23 -4.62
C GLY A 26 2.33 -11.21 -5.45
N THR A 27 2.15 -9.90 -5.19
CA THR A 27 3.03 -8.85 -5.72
C THR A 27 4.12 -8.55 -4.70
N ARG A 28 5.40 -8.60 -5.12
CA ARG A 28 6.51 -8.30 -4.23
C ARG A 28 6.94 -6.84 -4.35
N LEU A 29 6.82 -6.10 -3.25
CA LEU A 29 7.26 -4.71 -3.18
C LEU A 29 8.58 -4.60 -2.43
N TYR A 30 9.57 -3.96 -3.05
CA TYR A 30 10.84 -3.62 -2.43
C TYR A 30 10.82 -2.16 -2.01
N LEU A 31 10.76 -1.93 -0.70
CA LEU A 31 10.84 -0.60 -0.13
C LEU A 31 12.26 -0.33 0.31
N THR A 32 12.81 0.84 -0.04
CA THR A 32 14.13 1.29 0.42
C THR A 32 13.94 2.54 1.26
N ALA A 33 14.48 2.54 2.47
CA ALA A 33 14.48 3.72 3.32
C ALA A 33 15.38 4.81 2.72
N GLN A 34 14.85 6.03 2.64
CA GLN A 34 15.60 7.21 2.22
C GLN A 34 15.69 8.19 3.40
N GLU A 35 16.83 8.88 3.53
CA GLU A 35 17.04 9.86 4.61
C GLU A 35 16.22 11.14 4.43
N ARG A 36 15.79 11.43 3.20
CA ARG A 36 15.05 12.63 2.84
C ARG A 36 13.88 12.25 1.92
N PRO A 37 12.72 12.91 2.06
CA PRO A 37 11.63 12.77 1.11
C PRO A 37 12.10 13.14 -0.31
N ALA A 38 11.67 12.38 -1.30
CA ALA A 38 11.85 12.66 -2.72
C ALA A 38 10.47 12.65 -3.41
N PRO A 39 10.33 13.16 -4.64
CA PRO A 39 9.10 12.97 -5.40
C PRO A 39 8.79 11.47 -5.56
N GLU A 40 7.57 11.07 -5.24
CA GLU A 40 7.14 9.67 -5.23
C GLU A 40 5.96 9.45 -6.19
N SER A 41 5.81 8.23 -6.69
CA SER A 41 4.63 7.82 -7.46
C SER A 41 3.54 7.31 -6.51
N ILE A 42 2.27 7.49 -6.89
CA ILE A 42 1.14 6.92 -6.15
C ILE A 42 0.88 5.49 -6.63
N LEU A 43 0.71 4.55 -5.71
CA LEU A 43 0.31 3.18 -6.03
C LEU A 43 -1.22 3.06 -6.01
N TYR A 44 -1.79 2.59 -7.13
CA TYR A 44 -3.21 2.24 -7.23
C TYR A 44 -3.38 0.73 -7.14
N LEU A 45 -4.02 0.28 -6.06
CA LEU A 45 -4.25 -1.13 -5.78
C LEU A 45 -5.65 -1.53 -6.26
N ARG A 46 -5.72 -2.49 -7.17
CA ARG A 46 -7.00 -2.98 -7.69
C ARG A 46 -7.70 -3.85 -6.65
N VAL A 47 -8.99 -3.59 -6.44
CA VAL A 47 -9.89 -4.39 -5.60
C VAL A 47 -11.12 -4.79 -6.39
N ALA A 48 -11.76 -5.90 -5.99
CA ALA A 48 -12.98 -6.35 -6.65
C ALA A 48 -14.15 -5.38 -6.40
N ASP A 49 -14.41 -5.04 -5.13
CA ASP A 49 -15.46 -4.11 -4.73
C ASP A 49 -14.87 -2.99 -3.85
N ILE A 50 -15.05 -1.74 -4.27
CA ILE A 50 -14.45 -0.59 -3.60
C ILE A 50 -15.12 -0.28 -2.26
N ARG A 51 -16.41 -0.58 -2.10
CA ARG A 51 -17.17 -0.25 -0.89
C ARG A 51 -16.77 -1.21 0.24
N SER A 52 -16.81 -2.51 -0.04
CA SER A 52 -16.37 -3.57 0.87
C SER A 52 -14.90 -3.39 1.26
N ALA A 53 -14.02 -3.08 0.30
CA ALA A 53 -12.60 -2.84 0.59
C ALA A 53 -12.41 -1.62 1.49
N CYS A 54 -13.15 -0.53 1.26
CA CYS A 54 -13.12 0.64 2.15
C CYS A 54 -13.61 0.32 3.56
N GLU A 55 -14.69 -0.43 3.70
CA GLU A 55 -15.21 -0.84 5.01
C GLU A 55 -14.21 -1.70 5.77
N GLU A 56 -13.61 -2.69 5.11
CA GLU A 56 -12.56 -3.53 5.66
C GLU A 56 -11.35 -2.70 6.10
N LEU A 57 -10.84 -1.81 5.25
CA LEU A 57 -9.69 -0.97 5.59
C LEU A 57 -10.01 -0.01 6.75
N ARG A 58 -11.21 0.58 6.79
CA ARG A 58 -11.65 1.41 7.92
C ARG A 58 -11.73 0.63 9.22
N SER A 59 -12.22 -0.61 9.19
CA SER A 59 -12.25 -1.48 10.37
C SER A 59 -10.85 -1.79 10.93
N ARG A 60 -9.83 -1.70 10.07
CA ARG A 60 -8.42 -1.88 10.41
C ARG A 60 -7.72 -0.56 10.80
N GLY A 61 -8.48 0.54 10.88
CA GLY A 61 -7.99 1.85 11.31
C GLY A 61 -7.50 2.76 10.18
N VAL A 62 -7.65 2.39 8.91
CA VAL A 62 -7.29 3.26 7.78
C VAL A 62 -8.27 4.43 7.68
N GLN A 63 -7.71 5.63 7.60
CA GLN A 63 -8.46 6.86 7.36
C GLN A 63 -8.36 7.24 5.89
N PHE A 64 -9.51 7.38 5.23
CA PHE A 64 -9.57 7.78 3.83
C PHE A 64 -9.52 9.30 3.72
N SER A 65 -8.55 9.82 2.97
CA SER A 65 -8.46 11.24 2.59
C SER A 65 -9.50 11.59 1.52
N GLN A 66 -9.89 10.62 0.69
CA GLN A 66 -11.02 10.72 -0.23
C GLN A 66 -11.82 9.42 -0.25
N ALA A 67 -13.12 9.52 0.01
CA ALA A 67 -14.04 8.39 -0.02
C ALA A 67 -14.23 7.84 -1.45
N PRO A 68 -14.71 6.58 -1.61
CA PRO A 68 -15.03 6.01 -2.91
C PRO A 68 -15.94 6.91 -3.74
N HIS A 69 -15.50 7.23 -4.95
CA HIS A 69 -16.29 7.96 -5.94
C HIS A 69 -15.96 7.47 -7.35
N MET A 70 -16.95 7.58 -8.25
CA MET A 70 -16.78 7.26 -9.66
C MET A 70 -15.92 8.35 -10.30
N ILE A 71 -14.82 7.96 -10.95
CA ILE A 71 -13.92 8.85 -11.67
C ILE A 71 -14.17 8.84 -13.18
N HIS A 72 -14.75 7.75 -13.70
CA HIS A 72 -15.06 7.62 -15.12
C HIS A 72 -16.21 6.63 -15.35
N ARG A 73 -16.97 6.85 -16.42
CA ARG A 73 -17.92 5.86 -16.97
C ARG A 73 -17.62 5.67 -18.45
N HIS A 74 -17.31 4.43 -18.81
CA HIS A 74 -16.98 4.01 -20.17
C HIS A 74 -18.23 3.92 -21.06
N PRO A 75 -18.09 3.97 -22.40
CA PRO A 75 -19.22 3.82 -23.33
C PRO A 75 -19.97 2.48 -23.22
N ASP A 76 -19.30 1.43 -22.76
CA ASP A 76 -19.90 0.10 -22.52
C ASP A 76 -20.65 0.00 -21.18
N GLY A 77 -20.69 1.08 -20.42
CA GLY A 77 -21.33 1.16 -19.11
C GLY A 77 -20.42 0.82 -17.93
N THR A 78 -19.18 0.37 -18.17
CA THR A 78 -18.21 0.10 -17.09
C THR A 78 -17.93 1.38 -16.30
N GLU A 79 -17.99 1.31 -14.97
CA GLU A 79 -17.67 2.41 -14.08
C GLU A 79 -16.31 2.21 -13.41
N GLU A 80 -15.46 3.23 -13.46
CA GLU A 80 -14.22 3.27 -12.70
C GLU A 80 -14.40 4.06 -11.41
N TRP A 81 -13.97 3.46 -10.31
CA TRP A 81 -14.09 3.99 -8.96
C TRP A 81 -12.72 4.11 -8.31
N LEU A 82 -12.54 5.14 -7.48
CA LEU A 82 -11.29 5.43 -6.78
C LEU A 82 -11.54 5.90 -5.34
N ALA A 83 -10.64 5.55 -4.43
CA ALA A 83 -10.59 6.06 -3.06
C ALA A 83 -9.14 6.23 -2.62
N HIS A 84 -8.83 7.33 -1.92
CA HIS A 84 -7.48 7.64 -1.46
C HIS A 84 -7.35 7.57 0.06
N PHE A 85 -6.19 7.12 0.51
CA PHE A 85 -5.76 7.08 1.90
C PHE A 85 -4.24 7.24 1.95
N ASN A 86 -3.68 7.39 3.15
CA ASN A 86 -2.23 7.48 3.31
C ASN A 86 -1.69 6.23 4.01
N ASP A 87 -0.46 5.86 3.67
CA ASP A 87 0.31 4.90 4.46
C ASP A 87 0.75 5.51 5.81
N PRO A 88 1.35 4.72 6.72
CA PRO A 88 1.82 5.21 8.02
C PRO A 88 2.84 6.37 7.94
N GLU A 89 3.57 6.49 6.84
CA GLU A 89 4.53 7.54 6.54
C GLU A 89 3.88 8.79 5.91
N GLY A 90 2.56 8.78 5.70
CA GLY A 90 1.81 9.89 5.13
C GLY A 90 1.83 9.93 3.60
N ARG A 91 2.33 8.89 2.93
CA ARG A 91 2.40 8.81 1.47
C ARG A 91 1.04 8.42 0.90
N PRO A 92 0.56 9.09 -0.15
CA PRO A 92 -0.73 8.79 -0.74
C PRO A 92 -0.71 7.41 -1.41
N LEU A 93 -1.78 6.65 -1.16
CA LEU A 93 -2.15 5.40 -1.82
C LEU A 93 -3.60 5.49 -2.30
N ALA A 94 -3.97 4.67 -3.28
CA ALA A 94 -5.35 4.53 -3.70
C ALA A 94 -5.77 3.07 -3.85
N ILE A 95 -7.05 2.80 -3.63
CA ILE A 95 -7.70 1.59 -4.14
C ILE A 95 -8.62 1.95 -5.31
N MET A 96 -8.68 1.08 -6.31
CA MET A 96 -9.53 1.25 -7.47
C MET A 96 -10.34 -0.01 -7.79
N SER A 97 -11.54 0.18 -8.34
CA SER A 97 -12.36 -0.91 -8.88
C SER A 97 -12.96 -0.49 -10.22
N ALA A 98 -13.11 -1.47 -11.11
CA ALA A 98 -13.86 -1.33 -12.35
C ALA A 98 -15.08 -2.24 -12.26
N VAL A 99 -16.28 -1.66 -12.32
CA VAL A 99 -17.55 -2.36 -12.13
C VAL A 99 -18.30 -2.36 -13.46
N MET A 100 -18.63 -3.54 -13.96
CA MET A 100 -19.52 -3.68 -15.12
C MET A 100 -20.99 -3.55 -14.67
N PRO A 101 -21.90 -3.07 -15.53
CA PRO A 101 -23.34 -3.01 -15.26
C PRO A 101 -23.97 -4.36 -14.89
#